data_AF-A0AAN8Q3B1-F1
#
_entry.id   AF-A0AAN8Q3B1-F1
#
_cell.length_a   1.000
_cell.length_b   1.000
_cell.length_c   1.000
_cell.angle_alpha   90.00
_cell.angle_beta   90.00
_cell.angle_gamma   90.00
#
_symmetry.space_group_name_H-M   'P 1'
#
loop_
_entity.id
_entity.type
_entity.pdbx_description
1 polymer ?
#
loop_
_entity_poly.entity_id
_entity_poly.type
_entity_poly.pdbx_seq_one_letter_code
_entity_poly.pdbx_strand_id
1 'polypeptide(L)'
;MRIYYYLSKARKSLHLSSFQQKFFKSTVASPNVHVSSSIEEPGKHARESPPPAASKRHPNIDLSFTNAKEAYRSKRTSELIRSLLVFNLCSINALVDHQAWLLKWSRNILGKNLFRTLMKGTFYGHFVAGEDHETIKPLISRNRKFGVKAILDYSVEEDMSSEQAKKAEMMSCISEDQPTDLPETGAGSKFRAHEEFGDRREKVTSARTYFYEDEANCDKNCDVFLGAIDAVSDATNKSGLAAIKLTALGRPQLLLQLSEVLCSIRNFFELYGSKEGDAILQKFREEDLTKTLNSMGLSRQQAEWQKWFRVLDTSCDGEVDLLDWDNLLEINMSLSKLFVVPNLKTCRIEPLTTALTSTEEDQMKNMLGRINKIASYAKTKGCRIMIDAEQTYFQPAICRLTMEMMRKFNRESAVVFNTYQCYLKQAFKNIALDMAVAKREDFYFGAKLVRGAYMEQERERAAALNYEDPINVSYEATTAMYHDILEEVMKQINKRERGKISLMVATHNEDTVRYTVELMKRYGISPEDRLICFGQLLGMCDQISFPLGQGGYSVYKYVPYGPVEEVLPYLSRRAMENRGVMKKVKKEKHLLWTEIKRRIKSGEIRYQPDNNLPSSVML
;
A
#
# COMPACT_ATOMS: atom_id res chain seq x y z
N MET A 1 11.35 40.84 22.06
CA MET A 1 10.09 41.15 22.81
C MET A 1 9.30 42.35 22.24
N ARG A 2 9.32 42.61 20.91
CA ARG A 2 8.50 43.64 20.23
C ARG A 2 7.66 43.11 19.05
N ILE A 3 7.60 41.79 18.84
CA ILE A 3 6.87 41.14 17.73
C ILE A 3 5.48 40.63 18.15
N TYR A 4 5.26 40.37 19.45
CA TYR A 4 3.94 39.94 19.96
C TYR A 4 2.87 41.06 20.00
N TYR A 5 3.26 42.33 19.87
CA TYR A 5 2.34 43.47 19.94
C TYR A 5 1.59 43.74 18.63
N TYR A 6 2.15 43.34 17.47
CA TYR A 6 1.50 43.56 16.16
C TYR A 6 0.56 42.42 15.73
N LEU A 7 0.79 41.19 16.20
CA LEU A 7 -0.07 40.04 15.89
C LEU A 7 -1.39 40.00 16.69
N SER A 8 -1.49 40.71 17.82
CA SER A 8 -2.76 40.79 18.58
C SER A 8 -3.71 41.89 18.09
N LYS A 9 -3.19 42.88 17.35
CA LYS A 9 -4.00 43.99 16.80
C LYS A 9 -4.63 43.65 15.43
N ALA A 10 -4.00 42.77 14.65
CA ALA A 10 -4.53 42.30 13.36
C ALA A 10 -5.69 41.29 13.49
N ARG A 11 -5.87 40.68 14.67
CA ARG A 11 -6.95 39.70 14.94
C ARG A 11 -8.25 40.32 15.48
N LYS A 12 -8.31 41.66 15.63
CA LYS A 12 -9.43 42.39 16.24
C LYS A 12 -10.18 43.37 15.33
N SER A 13 -9.93 43.40 14.01
CA SER A 13 -10.65 44.33 13.10
C SER A 13 -11.33 43.71 11.87
N LEU A 14 -11.72 42.44 11.90
CA LEU A 14 -12.63 41.86 10.90
C LEU A 14 -13.95 41.45 11.57
N HIS A 15 -14.75 42.47 11.88
CA HIS A 15 -16.18 42.33 12.13
C HIS A 15 -16.94 42.89 10.91
N LEU A 16 -18.01 42.17 10.54
CA LEU A 16 -19.05 42.44 9.54
C LEU A 16 -18.68 42.03 8.10
N SER A 17 -19.54 41.30 7.36
CA SER A 17 -20.99 41.47 7.30
C SER A 17 -21.81 40.16 7.22
N SER A 18 -23.06 40.30 7.62
CA SER A 18 -24.17 39.35 7.69
C SER A 18 -24.67 38.81 6.33
N PHE A 19 -23.77 38.53 5.39
CA PHE A 19 -24.12 38.05 4.05
C PHE A 19 -23.90 36.53 3.84
N GLN A 20 -23.11 35.87 4.70
CA GLN A 20 -22.81 34.44 4.57
C GLN A 20 -23.74 33.48 5.36
N GLN A 21 -24.73 33.99 6.08
CA GLN A 21 -25.70 33.17 6.83
C GLN A 21 -27.05 32.97 6.12
N LYS A 22 -27.25 33.53 4.92
CA LYS A 22 -28.49 33.38 4.11
C LYS A 22 -28.36 32.43 2.91
N PHE A 23 -27.15 31.98 2.55
CA PHE A 23 -26.92 31.15 1.36
C PHE A 23 -27.11 29.63 1.58
N PHE A 24 -27.33 29.17 2.82
CA PHE A 24 -27.46 27.75 3.16
C PHE A 24 -28.90 27.29 3.50
N LYS A 25 -29.92 28.08 3.15
CA LYS A 25 -31.34 27.76 3.44
C LYS A 25 -32.32 27.85 2.25
N SER A 26 -31.88 27.98 0.99
CA SER A 26 -32.80 28.01 -0.16
C SER A 26 -32.33 27.18 -1.35
N THR A 27 -32.21 25.86 -1.17
CA THR A 27 -32.20 24.93 -2.32
C THR A 27 -32.82 23.59 -1.93
N VAL A 28 -34.07 23.64 -1.51
CA VAL A 28 -35.01 22.51 -1.58
C VAL A 28 -36.21 23.03 -2.37
N ALA A 29 -36.18 22.83 -3.69
CA ALA A 29 -37.35 22.95 -4.55
C ALA A 29 -37.05 22.25 -5.89
N SER A 30 -37.71 21.11 -6.10
CA SER A 30 -37.82 20.46 -7.41
C SER A 30 -38.59 21.35 -8.38
N PRO A 31 -38.19 21.42 -9.67
CA PRO A 31 -39.11 21.83 -10.71
C PRO A 31 -39.61 20.60 -11.48
N ASN A 32 -40.90 20.32 -11.32
CA ASN A 32 -41.70 19.67 -12.36
C ASN A 32 -41.73 20.59 -13.58
N VAL A 33 -41.23 20.11 -14.72
CA VAL A 33 -41.55 20.71 -16.02
C VAL A 33 -41.95 19.58 -16.97
N HIS A 34 -43.24 19.55 -17.27
CA HIS A 34 -43.81 18.89 -18.43
C HIS A 34 -43.22 19.50 -19.70
N VAL A 35 -42.64 18.68 -20.58
CA VAL A 35 -42.46 19.04 -21.99
C VAL A 35 -43.07 17.95 -22.84
N SER A 36 -43.94 18.40 -23.74
CA SER A 36 -44.81 17.68 -24.64
C SER A 36 -44.08 16.86 -25.70
N SER A 37 -44.69 15.73 -26.04
CA SER A 37 -44.42 14.88 -27.19
C SER A 37 -44.62 15.61 -28.52
N SER A 38 -43.64 15.53 -29.41
CA SER A 38 -43.85 15.57 -30.85
C SER A 38 -42.78 14.74 -31.54
N ILE A 39 -43.27 13.68 -32.18
CA ILE A 39 -42.58 12.63 -32.91
C ILE A 39 -42.15 13.18 -34.28
N GLU A 40 -40.92 12.90 -34.70
CA GLU A 40 -40.56 12.76 -36.12
C GLU A 40 -39.31 11.85 -36.23
N GLU A 41 -39.49 10.66 -36.81
CA GLU A 41 -38.42 9.71 -37.15
C GLU A 41 -37.62 10.20 -38.36
N PRO A 42 -36.35 9.78 -38.49
CA PRO A 42 -36.02 9.08 -39.73
C PRO A 42 -35.03 7.90 -39.59
N GLY A 43 -35.33 6.82 -40.32
CA GLY A 43 -34.32 6.10 -41.09
C GLY A 43 -33.75 4.81 -40.51
N LYS A 44 -34.44 3.69 -40.77
CA LYS A 44 -33.96 2.32 -40.54
C LYS A 44 -32.76 1.97 -41.44
N HIS A 45 -31.60 1.73 -40.85
CA HIS A 45 -30.61 0.75 -41.33
C HIS A 45 -29.97 0.04 -40.14
N ALA A 46 -30.69 -0.94 -39.57
CA ALA A 46 -30.13 -1.85 -38.59
C ALA A 46 -29.32 -2.94 -39.32
N ARG A 47 -27.99 -2.92 -39.16
CA ARG A 47 -27.19 -4.14 -39.24
C ARG A 47 -27.42 -4.87 -37.92
N GLU A 48 -28.02 -6.06 -37.99
CA GLU A 48 -28.17 -6.95 -36.84
C GLU A 48 -26.79 -7.30 -36.28
N SER A 49 -26.43 -6.72 -35.14
CA SER A 49 -25.36 -7.21 -34.30
C SER A 49 -25.79 -8.55 -33.68
N PRO A 50 -24.93 -9.58 -33.69
CA PRO A 50 -25.27 -10.88 -33.12
C PRO A 50 -25.58 -10.73 -31.62
N PRO A 51 -26.45 -11.58 -31.05
CA PRO A 51 -26.83 -11.47 -29.64
C PRO A 51 -25.58 -11.64 -28.76
N PRO A 52 -25.47 -10.88 -27.65
CA PRO A 52 -24.36 -11.06 -26.73
C PRO A 52 -24.34 -12.51 -26.24
N ALA A 53 -23.17 -13.14 -26.37
CA ALA A 53 -22.95 -14.50 -25.90
C ALA A 53 -23.46 -14.63 -24.45
N ALA A 54 -24.26 -15.67 -24.21
CA ALA A 54 -24.90 -15.93 -22.93
C ALA A 54 -23.91 -15.73 -21.77
N SER A 55 -24.16 -14.74 -20.90
CA SER A 55 -23.35 -14.54 -19.71
C SER A 55 -23.39 -15.84 -18.90
N LYS A 56 -22.26 -16.53 -18.73
CA LYS A 56 -22.16 -17.65 -17.81
C LYS A 56 -22.59 -17.12 -16.44
N ARG A 57 -23.76 -17.50 -15.95
CA ARG A 57 -24.24 -17.08 -14.63
C ARG A 57 -23.25 -17.61 -13.59
N HIS A 58 -22.43 -16.73 -13.03
CA HIS A 58 -21.57 -17.08 -11.90
C HIS A 58 -22.45 -17.58 -10.75
N PRO A 59 -22.02 -18.61 -10.01
CA PRO A 59 -22.72 -19.03 -8.81
C PRO A 59 -22.87 -17.81 -7.89
N ASN A 60 -24.09 -17.50 -7.48
CA ASN A 60 -24.36 -16.36 -6.63
C ASN A 60 -23.67 -16.62 -5.27
N ILE A 61 -22.56 -15.92 -5.01
CA ILE A 61 -21.79 -16.12 -3.78
C ILE A 61 -22.62 -15.66 -2.59
N ASP A 62 -22.65 -16.48 -1.55
CA ASP A 62 -23.15 -16.07 -0.25
C ASP A 62 -22.18 -15.07 0.42
N LEU A 63 -22.52 -13.78 0.33
CA LEU A 63 -21.75 -12.69 0.91
C LEU A 63 -21.95 -12.53 2.43
N SER A 64 -22.69 -13.43 3.08
CA SER A 64 -22.77 -13.49 4.54
C SER A 64 -21.49 -14.06 5.17
N PHE A 65 -20.73 -14.85 4.40
CA PHE A 65 -19.54 -15.57 4.86
C PHE A 65 -19.80 -16.40 6.13
N THR A 66 -20.97 -17.05 6.22
CA THR A 66 -21.37 -17.89 7.37
C THR A 66 -21.42 -19.38 7.07
N ASN A 67 -21.29 -19.79 5.80
CA ASN A 67 -21.27 -21.19 5.43
C ASN A 67 -19.92 -21.86 5.77
N ALA A 68 -19.88 -22.54 6.93
CA ALA A 68 -18.67 -23.21 7.42
C ALA A 68 -18.17 -24.33 6.48
N LYS A 69 -19.07 -25.02 5.77
CA LYS A 69 -18.69 -26.13 4.88
C LYS A 69 -17.90 -25.62 3.68
N GLU A 70 -18.41 -24.62 2.98
CA GLU A 70 -17.72 -24.05 1.80
C GLU A 70 -16.44 -23.29 2.19
N ALA A 71 -16.47 -22.59 3.34
CA ALA A 71 -15.31 -21.90 3.90
C ALA A 71 -14.10 -22.81 4.10
N TYR A 72 -14.33 -24.04 4.58
CA TYR A 72 -13.27 -24.98 4.99
C TYR A 72 -13.16 -26.22 4.11
N ARG A 73 -13.81 -26.21 2.94
CA ARG A 73 -13.77 -27.29 1.96
C ARG A 73 -12.35 -27.66 1.53
N SER A 74 -11.44 -26.68 1.49
CA SER A 74 -10.04 -26.89 1.11
C SER A 74 -9.16 -27.51 2.21
N LYS A 75 -9.67 -27.66 3.44
CA LYS A 75 -8.89 -28.00 4.63
C LYS A 75 -9.20 -29.39 5.16
N ARG A 76 -8.17 -30.08 5.66
CA ARG A 76 -8.30 -31.33 6.42
C ARG A 76 -8.80 -31.04 7.83
N THR A 77 -9.40 -32.04 8.47
CA THR A 77 -9.93 -31.91 9.84
C THR A 77 -8.84 -31.57 10.86
N SER A 78 -7.63 -32.13 10.68
CA SER A 78 -6.47 -31.79 11.53
C SER A 78 -6.07 -30.32 11.43
N GLU A 79 -6.21 -29.70 10.26
CA GLU A 79 -5.91 -28.27 10.07
C GLU A 79 -6.94 -27.38 10.76
N LEU A 80 -8.21 -27.80 10.79
CA LEU A 80 -9.26 -27.09 11.53
C LEU A 80 -9.01 -27.16 13.03
N ILE A 81 -8.64 -28.33 13.55
CA ILE A 81 -8.28 -28.52 14.96
C ILE A 81 -7.08 -27.65 15.33
N ARG A 82 -6.02 -27.67 14.50
CA ARG A 82 -4.84 -26.81 14.70
C ARG A 82 -5.21 -25.33 14.70
N SER A 83 -6.05 -24.88 13.77
CA SER A 83 -6.48 -23.47 13.70
C SER A 83 -7.26 -23.07 14.95
N LEU A 84 -8.17 -23.93 15.42
CA LEU A 84 -8.93 -23.69 16.66
C LEU A 84 -8.00 -23.62 17.88
N LEU A 85 -7.00 -24.50 17.96
CA LEU A 85 -5.97 -24.47 19.00
C LEU A 85 -5.18 -23.15 18.96
N VAL A 86 -4.64 -22.76 17.80
CA VAL A 86 -3.85 -21.54 17.65
C VAL A 86 -4.67 -20.31 18.02
N PHE A 87 -5.91 -20.18 17.54
CA PHE A 87 -6.77 -19.06 17.91
C PHE A 87 -7.11 -19.04 19.40
N ASN A 88 -7.24 -20.19 20.06
CA ASN A 88 -7.39 -20.26 21.52
C ASN A 88 -6.13 -19.74 22.23
N LEU A 89 -4.93 -20.15 21.78
CA LEU A 89 -3.67 -19.69 22.37
C LEU A 89 -3.49 -18.16 22.18
N CYS A 90 -3.79 -17.62 21.00
CA CYS A 90 -3.79 -16.17 20.77
C CYS A 90 -4.81 -15.39 21.62
N SER A 91 -5.86 -16.07 22.12
CA SER A 91 -6.87 -15.44 22.98
C SER A 91 -6.38 -15.29 24.44
N ILE A 92 -5.25 -15.90 24.82
CA ILE A 92 -4.70 -15.85 26.17
C ILE A 92 -3.71 -14.68 26.26
N ASN A 93 -4.15 -13.56 26.85
CA ASN A 93 -3.34 -12.34 26.97
C ASN A 93 -1.96 -12.60 27.57
N ALA A 94 -1.87 -13.33 28.69
CA ALA A 94 -0.61 -13.61 29.36
C ALA A 94 0.41 -14.35 28.46
N LEU A 95 -0.08 -15.23 27.57
CA LEU A 95 0.76 -15.99 26.65
C LEU A 95 1.31 -15.09 25.53
N VAL A 96 0.47 -14.20 24.99
CA VAL A 96 0.89 -13.24 23.96
C VAL A 96 1.83 -12.18 24.54
N ASP A 97 1.55 -11.69 25.74
CA ASP A 97 2.37 -10.67 26.42
C ASP A 97 3.78 -11.18 26.75
N HIS A 98 3.91 -12.47 27.08
CA HIS A 98 5.20 -13.10 27.41
C HIS A 98 5.75 -14.00 26.30
N GLN A 99 5.27 -13.85 25.06
CA GLN A 99 5.58 -14.78 23.96
C GLN A 99 7.09 -14.91 23.68
N ALA A 100 7.84 -13.80 23.73
CA ALA A 100 9.27 -13.81 23.45
C ALA A 100 10.04 -14.66 24.48
N TRP A 101 9.68 -14.50 25.76
CA TRP A 101 10.24 -15.30 26.84
C TRP A 101 9.80 -16.77 26.73
N LEU A 102 8.52 -17.04 26.48
CA LEU A 102 7.98 -18.40 26.34
C LEU A 102 8.64 -19.17 25.19
N LEU A 103 8.86 -18.53 24.03
CA LEU A 103 9.53 -19.14 22.90
C LEU A 103 11.00 -19.48 23.21
N LYS A 104 11.74 -18.57 23.86
CA LYS A 104 13.13 -18.81 24.28
C LYS A 104 13.21 -19.92 25.34
N TRP A 105 12.33 -19.89 26.33
CA TRP A 105 12.26 -20.87 27.42
C TRP A 105 11.88 -22.26 26.91
N SER A 106 10.83 -22.37 26.10
CA SER A 106 10.37 -23.64 25.52
C SER A 106 11.44 -24.26 24.60
N ARG A 107 12.15 -23.43 23.82
CA ARG A 107 13.29 -23.90 23.00
C ARG A 107 14.41 -24.47 23.85
N ASN A 108 14.76 -23.82 24.95
CA ASN A 108 15.83 -24.25 25.85
C ASN A 108 15.51 -25.57 26.55
N ILE A 109 14.24 -25.80 26.90
CA ILE A 109 13.80 -27.03 27.59
C ILE A 109 13.56 -28.19 26.63
N LEU A 110 12.84 -27.96 25.54
CA LEU A 110 12.44 -29.02 24.60
C LEU A 110 13.58 -29.43 23.67
N GLY A 111 14.61 -28.58 23.52
CA GLY A 111 15.63 -28.73 22.49
C GLY A 111 15.08 -28.42 21.09
N LYS A 112 16.00 -28.32 20.11
CA LYS A 112 15.67 -27.82 18.75
C LYS A 112 14.62 -28.67 18.03
N ASN A 113 14.76 -30.01 18.05
CA ASN A 113 13.92 -30.91 17.25
C ASN A 113 12.47 -30.96 17.74
N LEU A 114 12.27 -31.07 19.06
CA LEU A 114 10.94 -31.13 19.65
C LEU A 114 10.24 -29.77 19.58
N PHE A 115 10.97 -28.68 19.84
CA PHE A 115 10.47 -27.32 19.65
C PHE A 115 9.99 -27.10 18.21
N ARG A 116 10.81 -27.46 17.22
CA ARG A 116 10.48 -27.34 15.80
C ARG A 116 9.23 -28.16 15.43
N THR A 117 9.11 -29.38 15.95
CA THR A 117 7.93 -30.23 15.73
C THR A 117 6.66 -29.62 16.34
N LEU A 118 6.76 -29.09 17.56
CA LEU A 118 5.67 -28.40 18.24
C LEU A 118 5.23 -27.14 17.49
N MET A 119 6.18 -26.33 17.03
CA MET A 119 5.89 -25.12 16.25
C MET A 119 5.18 -25.45 14.94
N LYS A 120 5.67 -26.44 14.18
CA LYS A 120 5.02 -26.92 12.94
C LYS A 120 3.60 -27.44 13.18
N GLY A 121 3.36 -28.08 14.33
CA GLY A 121 2.05 -28.54 14.75
C GLY A 121 1.10 -27.44 15.21
N THR A 122 1.59 -26.22 15.46
CA THR A 122 0.83 -25.11 16.07
C THR A 122 0.94 -23.82 15.23
N PHE A 123 1.57 -22.77 15.77
CA PHE A 123 1.61 -21.41 15.21
C PHE A 123 2.33 -21.36 13.87
N TYR A 124 3.52 -21.96 13.77
CA TYR A 124 4.29 -21.95 12.53
C TYR A 124 3.46 -22.55 11.41
N GLY A 125 2.95 -23.77 11.57
CA GLY A 125 2.23 -24.41 10.48
C GLY A 125 0.88 -23.75 10.14
N HIS A 126 0.32 -22.93 11.04
CA HIS A 126 -0.91 -22.19 10.79
C HIS A 126 -0.68 -20.89 10.00
N PHE A 127 0.38 -20.14 10.31
CA PHE A 127 0.67 -18.84 9.68
C PHE A 127 1.77 -18.88 8.60
N VAL A 128 2.60 -19.92 8.58
CA VAL A 128 3.75 -20.09 7.66
C VAL A 128 3.55 -21.37 6.87
N ALA A 129 3.76 -21.30 5.56
CA ALA A 129 3.45 -22.41 4.66
C ALA A 129 4.52 -23.52 4.64
N GLY A 130 5.77 -23.15 4.85
CA GLY A 130 6.92 -24.04 4.70
C GLY A 130 8.23 -23.29 4.93
N GLU A 131 9.32 -24.04 4.92
CA GLU A 131 10.66 -23.50 5.21
C GLU A 131 11.35 -22.93 3.97
N ASP A 132 10.97 -23.44 2.81
CA ASP A 132 11.62 -23.19 1.55
C ASP A 132 10.64 -23.27 0.37
N HIS A 133 11.17 -23.03 -0.81
CA HIS A 133 10.43 -22.96 -2.07
C HIS A 133 9.77 -24.29 -2.47
N GLU A 134 10.30 -25.43 -2.04
CA GLU A 134 9.75 -26.75 -2.37
C GLU A 134 8.62 -27.13 -1.41
N THR A 135 8.84 -26.90 -0.12
CA THR A 135 7.89 -27.26 0.95
C THR A 135 6.59 -26.46 0.90
N ILE A 136 6.58 -25.28 0.27
CA ILE A 136 5.36 -24.48 0.08
C ILE A 136 4.48 -24.93 -1.10
N LYS A 137 5.05 -25.62 -2.11
CA LYS A 137 4.33 -26.00 -3.35
C LYS A 137 3.04 -26.80 -3.09
N PRO A 138 2.98 -27.77 -2.16
CA PRO A 138 1.76 -28.53 -1.90
C PRO A 138 0.61 -27.64 -1.39
N LEU A 139 0.90 -26.67 -0.51
CA LEU A 139 -0.10 -25.75 0.02
C LEU A 139 -0.59 -24.80 -1.06
N ILE A 140 0.32 -24.23 -1.86
CA ILE A 140 -0.02 -23.31 -2.96
C ILE A 140 -0.88 -24.03 -4.01
N SER A 141 -0.46 -25.22 -4.44
CA SER A 141 -1.18 -26.03 -5.43
C SER A 141 -2.58 -26.39 -4.95
N ARG A 142 -2.72 -26.74 -3.66
CA ARG A 142 -4.02 -27.02 -3.07
C ARG A 142 -4.88 -25.77 -2.98
N ASN A 143 -4.36 -24.63 -2.51
CA ASN A 143 -5.16 -23.40 -2.44
C ASN A 143 -5.64 -22.97 -3.83
N ARG A 144 -4.78 -23.09 -4.84
CA ARG A 144 -5.09 -22.76 -6.23
C ARG A 144 -6.23 -23.61 -6.79
N LYS A 145 -6.23 -24.91 -6.47
CA LYS A 145 -7.33 -25.82 -6.81
C LYS A 145 -8.69 -25.33 -6.31
N PHE A 146 -8.72 -24.55 -5.23
CA PHE A 146 -9.91 -23.90 -4.67
C PHE A 146 -10.06 -22.41 -5.04
N GLY A 147 -9.40 -21.96 -6.11
CA GLY A 147 -9.51 -20.59 -6.62
C GLY A 147 -8.69 -19.54 -5.84
N VAL A 148 -7.78 -19.96 -4.96
CA VAL A 148 -6.97 -19.05 -4.13
C VAL A 148 -5.49 -19.13 -4.51
N LYS A 149 -4.96 -18.03 -5.03
CA LYS A 149 -3.55 -17.87 -5.44
C LYS A 149 -2.67 -17.42 -4.27
N ALA A 150 -1.37 -17.32 -4.50
CA ALA A 150 -0.39 -16.95 -3.48
C ALA A 150 0.35 -15.65 -3.83
N ILE A 151 0.64 -14.85 -2.80
CA ILE A 151 1.65 -13.79 -2.78
C ILE A 151 2.74 -14.31 -1.85
N LEU A 152 3.94 -14.56 -2.35
CA LEU A 152 4.99 -15.17 -1.53
C LEU A 152 5.77 -14.10 -0.78
N ASP A 153 6.11 -14.43 0.47
CA ASP A 153 6.91 -13.59 1.35
C ASP A 153 7.95 -14.42 2.08
N TYR A 154 9.22 -14.10 1.85
CA TYR A 154 10.31 -14.69 2.60
C TYR A 154 10.40 -13.98 3.96
N SER A 155 9.81 -14.57 5.00
CA SER A 155 9.54 -13.90 6.27
C SER A 155 10.65 -14.08 7.32
N VAL A 156 11.88 -14.33 6.86
CA VAL A 156 13.08 -14.34 7.73
C VAL A 156 13.35 -12.94 8.24
N GLU A 157 13.40 -12.77 9.55
CA GLU A 157 13.61 -11.49 10.22
C GLU A 157 14.76 -11.59 11.21
N GLU A 158 15.62 -10.57 11.23
CA GLU A 158 16.71 -10.49 12.20
C GLU A 158 16.18 -10.19 13.61
N ASP A 159 16.61 -11.00 14.59
CA ASP A 159 16.31 -10.79 16.01
C ASP A 159 17.28 -9.74 16.59
N MET A 160 17.06 -8.47 16.27
CA MET A 160 17.83 -7.34 16.81
C MET A 160 17.20 -6.78 18.09
N SER A 161 18.02 -6.40 19.08
CA SER A 161 17.52 -5.66 20.25
C SER A 161 17.00 -4.27 19.85
N SER A 162 16.16 -3.66 20.70
CA SER A 162 15.63 -2.32 20.40
C SER A 162 16.72 -1.25 20.35
N GLU A 163 17.73 -1.34 21.22
CA GLU A 163 18.89 -0.44 21.21
C GLU A 163 19.72 -0.59 19.94
N GLN A 164 19.95 -1.83 19.49
CA GLN A 164 20.67 -2.09 18.23
C GLN A 164 19.90 -1.54 17.03
N ALA A 165 18.58 -1.75 16.99
CA ALA A 165 17.71 -1.21 15.95
C ALA A 165 17.73 0.33 15.92
N LYS A 166 17.60 0.99 17.08
CA LYS A 166 17.71 2.45 17.20
C LYS A 166 19.05 2.95 16.67
N LYS A 167 20.16 2.34 17.08
CA LYS A 167 21.49 2.72 16.62
C LYS A 167 21.66 2.56 15.10
N ALA A 168 21.22 1.42 14.55
CA ALA A 168 21.29 1.16 13.11
C ALA A 168 20.43 2.16 12.31
N GLU A 169 19.22 2.46 12.77
CA GLU A 169 18.35 3.44 12.12
C GLU A 169 18.97 4.85 12.15
N MET A 170 19.47 5.30 13.30
CA MET A 170 20.09 6.62 13.42
C MET A 170 21.33 6.75 12.52
N MET A 171 22.21 5.75 12.48
CA MET A 171 23.36 5.76 11.58
C MET A 171 22.96 5.76 10.10
N SER A 172 21.90 5.03 9.75
CA SER A 172 21.46 4.92 8.35
C SER A 172 20.61 6.07 7.85
N CYS A 173 20.04 6.90 8.74
CA CYS A 173 19.14 8.01 8.40
C CYS A 173 19.77 9.41 8.54
N ILE A 174 21.02 9.51 9.00
CA ILE A 174 21.74 10.78 9.18
C ILE A 174 22.85 10.87 8.14
N SER A 175 22.91 12.01 7.42
CA SER A 175 24.01 12.30 6.49
C SER A 175 25.30 12.57 7.26
N GLU A 176 26.44 12.14 6.72
CA GLU A 176 27.76 12.44 7.30
C GLU A 176 28.02 13.95 7.41
N ASP A 177 27.43 14.74 6.52
CA ASP A 177 27.60 16.20 6.44
C ASP A 177 26.41 17.00 7.01
N GLN A 178 25.51 16.37 7.79
CA GLN A 178 24.32 17.05 8.28
C GLN A 178 24.68 18.08 9.38
N PRO A 179 24.30 19.38 9.24
CA PRO A 179 24.58 20.37 10.27
C PRO A 179 23.87 20.05 11.59
N THR A 180 24.60 20.10 12.71
CA THR A 180 24.09 19.78 14.06
C THR A 180 23.04 20.75 14.59
N ASP A 181 22.91 21.93 13.98
CA ASP A 181 22.23 23.09 14.58
C ASP A 181 20.84 23.40 13.96
N LEU A 182 20.24 22.46 13.24
CA LEU A 182 18.93 22.68 12.63
C LEU A 182 17.80 22.56 13.65
N PRO A 183 16.75 23.42 13.60
CA PRO A 183 15.68 23.39 14.58
C PRO A 183 14.98 22.03 14.63
N GLU A 184 14.84 21.46 15.82
CA GLU A 184 14.25 20.12 16.07
C GLU A 184 12.72 20.08 15.83
N THR A 185 12.05 21.24 15.71
CA THR A 185 10.59 21.35 15.67
C THR A 185 10.08 22.07 14.40
N GLY A 186 9.00 21.54 13.80
CA GLY A 186 8.32 22.13 12.61
C GLY A 186 8.17 21.14 11.44
N ALA A 187 7.61 21.57 10.30
CA ALA A 187 7.34 20.68 9.16
C ALA A 187 8.59 19.94 8.60
N GLY A 188 9.78 20.53 8.74
CA GLY A 188 11.06 19.88 8.39
C GLY A 188 11.52 18.83 9.41
N SER A 189 10.93 18.75 10.61
CA SER A 189 11.27 17.71 11.60
C SER A 189 10.72 16.33 11.22
N LYS A 190 9.65 16.28 10.40
CA LYS A 190 9.00 15.01 10.00
C LYS A 190 9.97 14.10 9.25
N PHE A 191 10.78 14.66 8.35
CA PHE A 191 11.70 13.93 7.47
C PHE A 191 13.10 13.75 8.07
N ARG A 192 13.23 13.85 9.40
CA ARG A 192 14.48 13.60 10.13
C ARG A 192 14.41 12.33 10.96
N ALA A 193 15.57 11.72 11.19
CA ALA A 193 15.70 10.62 12.14
C ALA A 193 15.53 11.16 13.57
N HIS A 194 14.84 10.40 14.42
CA HIS A 194 14.67 10.73 15.84
C HIS A 194 14.88 9.46 16.65
N GLU A 195 15.76 9.51 17.66
CA GLU A 195 16.20 8.34 18.42
C GLU A 195 15.03 7.64 19.14
N GLU A 196 14.09 8.42 19.67
CA GLU A 196 12.86 7.92 20.29
C GLU A 196 12.11 6.95 19.37
N PHE A 197 12.09 7.24 18.06
CA PHE A 197 11.40 6.47 17.03
C PHE A 197 12.35 5.62 16.17
N GLY A 198 13.60 5.42 16.61
CA GLY A 198 14.62 4.69 15.85
C GLY A 198 14.32 3.20 15.69
N ASP A 199 13.64 2.57 16.64
CA ASP A 199 13.15 1.19 16.45
C ASP A 199 11.82 1.23 15.69
N ARG A 200 11.91 1.18 14.36
CA ARG A 200 10.76 1.16 13.46
C ARG A 200 9.84 -0.05 13.61
N ARG A 201 10.14 -1.02 14.48
CA ARG A 201 9.27 -2.18 14.78
C ARG A 201 8.33 -1.91 15.96
N GLU A 202 8.60 -0.89 16.78
CA GLU A 202 7.82 -0.62 17.99
C GLU A 202 6.36 -0.28 17.63
N LYS A 203 5.40 -0.96 18.29
CA LYS A 203 3.94 -0.85 18.05
C LYS A 203 3.52 -1.14 16.59
N VAL A 204 4.40 -1.75 15.80
CA VAL A 204 4.10 -2.22 14.43
C VAL A 204 3.80 -3.71 14.48
N THR A 205 2.51 -4.04 14.49
CA THR A 205 2.06 -5.44 14.65
C THR A 205 1.92 -6.20 13.36
N SER A 206 2.00 -5.55 12.18
CA SER A 206 1.62 -6.20 10.92
C SER A 206 2.64 -6.13 9.78
N ALA A 207 3.61 -5.20 9.81
CA ALA A 207 4.60 -5.02 8.75
C ALA A 207 6.03 -5.39 9.18
N ARG A 208 6.80 -5.98 8.25
CA ARG A 208 8.24 -6.24 8.42
C ARG A 208 9.02 -4.93 8.28
N THR A 209 10.11 -4.81 9.01
CA THR A 209 11.04 -3.68 8.96
C THR A 209 12.44 -4.18 8.61
N TYR A 210 13.11 -3.48 7.71
CA TYR A 210 14.51 -3.74 7.36
C TYR A 210 15.37 -2.60 7.90
N PHE A 211 16.46 -2.92 8.57
CA PHE A 211 17.48 -1.96 8.96
C PHE A 211 18.63 -2.02 7.96
N TYR A 212 19.13 -0.85 7.57
CA TYR A 212 20.26 -0.78 6.66
C TYR A 212 21.55 -1.09 7.41
N GLU A 213 22.35 -1.98 6.84
CA GLU A 213 23.69 -2.31 7.34
C GLU A 213 24.73 -1.75 6.36
N ASP A 214 24.73 -2.25 5.13
CA ASP A 214 25.60 -1.84 4.04
C ASP A 214 24.98 -2.16 2.66
N GLU A 215 25.68 -1.78 1.59
CA GLU A 215 25.27 -2.06 0.21
C GLU A 215 25.27 -3.57 -0.12
N ALA A 216 26.17 -4.35 0.48
CA ALA A 216 26.23 -5.80 0.24
C ALA A 216 25.01 -6.52 0.82
N ASN A 217 24.49 -6.06 1.95
CA ASN A 217 23.25 -6.56 2.52
C ASN A 217 22.05 -6.16 1.65
N CYS A 218 22.06 -4.97 1.06
CA CYS A 218 21.04 -4.56 0.08
C CYS A 218 21.05 -5.46 -1.17
N ASP A 219 22.23 -5.90 -1.62
CA ASP A 219 22.37 -6.87 -2.71
C ASP A 219 21.82 -8.25 -2.32
N LYS A 220 22.12 -8.74 -1.11
CA LYS A 220 21.53 -9.98 -0.58
C LYS A 220 20.00 -9.89 -0.52
N ASN A 221 19.45 -8.77 -0.04
CA ASN A 221 18.00 -8.55 -0.02
C ASN A 221 17.42 -8.56 -1.44
N CYS A 222 18.11 -7.95 -2.41
CA CYS A 222 17.73 -8.02 -3.82
C CYS A 222 17.68 -9.47 -4.31
N ASP A 223 18.69 -10.29 -4.02
CA ASP A 223 18.72 -11.70 -4.42
C ASP A 223 17.62 -12.53 -3.74
N VAL A 224 17.29 -12.24 -2.48
CA VAL A 224 16.13 -12.83 -1.79
C VAL A 224 14.82 -12.50 -2.53
N PHE A 225 14.62 -11.25 -2.96
CA PHE A 225 13.43 -10.88 -3.72
C PHE A 225 13.38 -11.54 -5.11
N LEU A 226 14.52 -11.72 -5.78
CA LEU A 226 14.59 -12.47 -7.04
C LEU A 226 14.25 -13.95 -6.83
N GLY A 227 14.76 -14.56 -5.75
CA GLY A 227 14.39 -15.91 -5.34
C GLY A 227 12.89 -16.04 -5.06
N ALA A 228 12.29 -15.06 -4.38
CA ALA A 228 10.83 -15.03 -4.18
C ALA A 228 10.05 -14.92 -5.51
N ILE A 229 10.55 -14.19 -6.50
CA ILE A 229 9.96 -14.15 -7.85
C ILE A 229 10.04 -15.51 -8.53
N ASP A 230 11.16 -16.22 -8.43
CA ASP A 230 11.31 -17.58 -8.95
C ASP A 230 10.35 -18.55 -8.26
N ALA A 231 10.25 -18.47 -6.93
CA ALA A 231 9.26 -19.17 -6.12
C ALA A 231 7.84 -18.99 -6.66
N VAL A 232 7.48 -17.73 -6.94
CA VAL A 232 6.17 -17.34 -7.43
C VAL A 232 5.96 -17.92 -8.82
N SER A 233 6.91 -17.71 -9.74
CA SER A 233 6.85 -18.19 -11.11
C SER A 233 6.57 -19.70 -11.15
N ASP A 234 7.35 -20.46 -10.40
CA ASP A 234 7.33 -21.92 -10.40
C ASP A 234 6.10 -22.48 -9.67
N ALA A 235 5.69 -21.87 -8.55
CA ALA A 235 4.57 -22.37 -7.76
C ALA A 235 3.19 -21.92 -8.28
N THR A 236 3.12 -20.84 -9.09
CA THR A 236 1.85 -20.20 -9.47
C THR A 236 1.56 -20.19 -10.98
N ASN A 237 2.36 -20.89 -11.79
CA ASN A 237 2.35 -20.80 -13.26
C ASN A 237 2.31 -19.33 -13.73
N LYS A 238 3.24 -18.52 -13.24
CA LYS A 238 3.39 -17.10 -13.66
C LYS A 238 2.17 -16.21 -13.40
N SER A 239 1.45 -16.42 -12.29
CA SER A 239 0.24 -15.63 -11.96
C SER A 239 0.21 -15.01 -10.56
N GLY A 240 1.20 -15.33 -9.73
CA GLY A 240 1.36 -14.80 -8.38
C GLY A 240 2.03 -13.43 -8.34
N LEU A 241 2.19 -12.92 -7.13
CA LEU A 241 2.86 -11.65 -6.88
C LEU A 241 3.95 -11.80 -5.81
N ALA A 242 4.97 -10.96 -5.86
CA ALA A 242 5.96 -10.80 -4.80
C ALA A 242 5.82 -9.41 -4.16
N ALA A 243 5.98 -9.31 -2.84
CA ALA A 243 5.99 -8.05 -2.11
C ALA A 243 7.43 -7.57 -1.89
N ILE A 244 7.68 -6.29 -2.16
CA ILE A 244 9.00 -5.66 -2.11
C ILE A 244 8.94 -4.45 -1.18
N LYS A 245 9.93 -4.28 -0.29
CA LYS A 245 10.10 -3.07 0.53
C LYS A 245 11.29 -2.28 0.04
N LEU A 246 11.13 -0.96 -0.08
CA LEU A 246 12.17 -0.14 -0.70
C LEU A 246 13.31 0.15 0.28
N THR A 247 13.02 0.24 1.58
CA THR A 247 14.07 0.38 2.62
C THR A 247 14.97 -0.86 2.72
N ALA A 248 14.63 -1.98 2.08
CA ALA A 248 15.49 -3.16 1.99
C ALA A 248 16.55 -3.07 0.89
N LEU A 249 16.41 -2.12 -0.04
CA LEU A 249 17.21 -2.03 -1.26
C LEU A 249 18.22 -0.87 -1.25
N GLY A 250 18.26 -0.07 -0.19
CA GLY A 250 19.25 0.98 -0.05
C GLY A 250 19.05 1.80 1.23
N ARG A 251 19.90 2.83 1.38
CA ARG A 251 19.97 3.64 2.58
C ARG A 251 18.68 4.47 2.81
N PRO A 252 17.97 4.32 3.95
CA PRO A 252 16.72 5.02 4.21
C PRO A 252 16.81 6.56 4.23
N GLN A 253 17.98 7.11 4.59
CA GLN A 253 18.24 8.56 4.49
C GLN A 253 17.88 9.14 3.12
N LEU A 254 18.22 8.44 2.03
CA LEU A 254 17.97 8.92 0.67
C LEU A 254 16.45 9.04 0.40
N LEU A 255 15.66 8.12 0.96
CA LEU A 255 14.20 8.17 0.88
C LEU A 255 13.61 9.29 1.74
N LEU A 256 14.21 9.62 2.89
CA LEU A 256 13.82 10.77 3.70
C LEU A 256 14.04 12.07 2.95
N GLN A 257 15.25 12.27 2.42
CA GLN A 257 15.63 13.49 1.69
C GLN A 257 14.76 13.66 0.45
N LEU A 258 14.57 12.59 -0.34
CA LEU A 258 13.70 12.65 -1.51
C LEU A 258 12.24 12.93 -1.11
N SER A 259 11.76 12.36 -0.01
CA SER A 259 10.40 12.63 0.46
C SER A 259 10.21 14.08 0.93
N GLU A 260 11.22 14.65 1.59
CA GLU A 260 11.21 16.06 2.02
C GLU A 260 11.17 17.00 0.81
N VAL A 261 11.99 16.74 -0.21
CA VAL A 261 12.00 17.49 -1.47
C VAL A 261 10.62 17.43 -2.13
N LEU A 262 10.07 16.23 -2.33
CA LEU A 262 8.77 16.02 -2.97
C LEU A 262 7.63 16.73 -2.21
N CYS A 263 7.61 16.64 -0.88
CA CYS A 263 6.60 17.32 -0.08
C CYS A 263 6.76 18.84 -0.08
N SER A 264 7.99 19.35 -0.06
CA SER A 264 8.26 20.79 -0.12
C SER A 264 7.81 21.39 -1.45
N ILE A 265 8.09 20.69 -2.55
CA ILE A 265 7.64 21.07 -3.89
C ILE A 265 6.11 21.06 -3.96
N ARG A 266 5.47 19.99 -3.48
CA ARG A 266 4.00 19.92 -3.47
C ARG A 266 3.37 21.03 -2.65
N ASN A 267 3.91 21.34 -1.48
CA ASN A 267 3.42 22.45 -0.65
C ASN A 267 3.59 23.81 -1.35
N PHE A 268 4.68 23.98 -2.10
CA PHE A 268 4.88 25.16 -2.94
C PHE A 268 3.79 25.29 -4.01
N PHE A 269 3.50 24.20 -4.75
CA PHE A 269 2.42 24.19 -5.74
C PHE A 269 1.04 24.40 -5.10
N GLU A 270 0.78 23.84 -3.91
CA GLU A 270 -0.51 24.03 -3.23
C GLU A 270 -0.73 25.47 -2.76
N LEU A 271 0.34 26.19 -2.41
CA LEU A 271 0.28 27.59 -1.95
C LEU A 271 0.29 28.60 -3.09
N TYR A 272 1.04 28.33 -4.17
CA TYR A 272 1.34 29.31 -5.21
C TYR A 272 0.90 28.89 -6.62
N GLY A 273 0.48 27.64 -6.82
CA GLY A 273 -0.05 27.15 -8.08
C GLY A 273 -1.36 27.86 -8.45
N SER A 274 -1.57 28.02 -9.76
CA SER A 274 -2.81 28.62 -10.26
C SER A 274 -4.01 27.72 -9.93
N LYS A 275 -5.14 28.31 -9.51
CA LYS A 275 -6.40 27.57 -9.28
C LYS A 275 -7.24 27.38 -10.56
N GLU A 276 -6.71 27.81 -11.71
CA GLU A 276 -7.37 27.69 -12.99
C GLU A 276 -6.97 26.35 -13.65
N GLY A 277 -7.88 25.37 -13.61
CA GLY A 277 -7.66 24.03 -14.17
C GLY A 277 -8.28 22.92 -13.33
N ASP A 278 -8.09 21.66 -13.74
CA ASP A 278 -8.49 20.49 -12.97
C ASP A 278 -7.80 20.55 -11.60
N ALA A 279 -8.57 20.73 -10.51
CA ALA A 279 -8.08 21.04 -9.16
C ALA A 279 -7.07 20.00 -8.62
N ILE A 280 -7.02 18.85 -9.28
CA ILE A 280 -6.12 17.74 -8.99
C ILE A 280 -4.72 18.01 -9.56
N LEU A 281 -4.57 18.53 -10.79
CA LEU A 281 -3.30 18.60 -11.52
C LEU A 281 -2.58 19.96 -11.45
N GLN A 282 -2.83 20.76 -10.39
CA GLN A 282 -2.31 22.12 -10.17
C GLN A 282 -1.11 22.49 -11.06
N LYS A 283 -1.37 23.31 -12.07
CA LYS A 283 -0.39 23.71 -13.08
C LYS A 283 0.18 25.09 -12.75
N PHE A 284 1.41 25.31 -13.18
CA PHE A 284 2.01 26.62 -13.06
C PHE A 284 2.79 27.01 -14.30
N ARG A 285 2.46 28.17 -14.86
CA ARG A 285 3.16 28.76 -16.01
C ARG A 285 4.36 29.56 -15.52
N GLU A 286 5.40 29.62 -16.34
CA GLU A 286 6.57 30.47 -16.05
C GLU A 286 6.17 31.94 -15.83
N GLU A 287 5.13 32.40 -16.54
CA GLU A 287 4.56 33.74 -16.39
C GLU A 287 3.92 33.96 -15.02
N ASP A 288 3.26 32.95 -14.47
CA ASP A 288 2.61 33.02 -13.17
C ASP A 288 3.63 32.92 -12.03
N LEU A 289 4.74 32.18 -12.24
CA LEU A 289 5.93 32.21 -11.38
C LEU A 289 6.49 33.61 -11.30
N THR A 290 6.70 34.21 -12.47
CA THR A 290 7.24 35.56 -12.60
C THR A 290 6.33 36.59 -11.92
N LYS A 291 5.01 36.52 -12.15
CA LYS A 291 4.04 37.42 -11.49
C LYS A 291 4.04 37.25 -9.97
N THR A 292 4.09 36.01 -9.49
CA THR A 292 4.11 35.70 -8.05
C THR A 292 5.38 36.24 -7.40
N LEU A 293 6.55 35.96 -7.98
CA LEU A 293 7.84 36.47 -7.51
C LEU A 293 7.90 38.01 -7.51
N ASN A 294 7.33 38.65 -8.54
CA ASN A 294 7.25 40.10 -8.62
C ASN A 294 6.31 40.68 -7.56
N SER A 295 5.16 40.05 -7.30
CA SER A 295 4.23 40.47 -6.24
C SER A 295 4.83 40.36 -4.83
N MET A 296 5.83 39.48 -4.66
CA MET A 296 6.57 39.29 -3.41
C MET A 296 7.85 40.16 -3.30
N GLY A 297 8.16 40.97 -4.32
CA GLY A 297 9.35 41.82 -4.32
C GLY A 297 10.68 41.07 -4.55
N LEU A 298 10.63 39.88 -5.14
CA LEU A 298 11.79 38.99 -5.37
C LEU A 298 12.34 39.05 -6.80
N SER A 299 12.05 40.13 -7.52
CA SER A 299 12.42 40.35 -8.93
C SER A 299 13.92 40.21 -9.23
N ARG A 300 14.80 40.37 -8.22
CA ARG A 300 16.26 40.18 -8.37
C ARG A 300 16.71 38.72 -8.52
N GLN A 301 15.87 37.75 -8.17
CA GLN A 301 16.21 36.31 -8.19
C GLN A 301 15.56 35.57 -9.36
N GLN A 302 14.90 36.30 -10.27
CA GLN A 302 14.12 35.74 -11.36
C GLN A 302 14.95 34.79 -12.26
N ALA A 303 16.24 35.07 -12.46
CA ALA A 303 17.13 34.21 -13.26
C ALA A 303 17.39 32.83 -12.61
N GLU A 304 17.50 32.75 -11.28
CA GLU A 304 17.66 31.47 -10.57
C GLU A 304 16.37 30.65 -10.64
N TRP A 305 15.23 31.31 -10.47
CA TRP A 305 13.91 30.70 -10.57
C TRP A 305 13.59 30.22 -11.98
N GLN A 306 13.98 30.96 -13.02
CA GLN A 306 13.85 30.52 -14.41
C GLN A 306 14.77 29.32 -14.71
N LYS A 307 15.99 29.31 -14.17
CA LYS A 307 16.89 28.15 -14.30
C LYS A 307 16.34 26.92 -13.60
N TRP A 308 15.76 27.08 -12.41
CA TRP A 308 15.08 26.00 -11.70
C TRP A 308 13.84 25.53 -12.47
N PHE A 309 12.99 26.45 -12.94
CA PHE A 309 11.81 26.12 -13.75
C PHE A 309 12.18 25.32 -15.00
N ARG A 310 13.24 25.70 -15.72
CA ARG A 310 13.75 24.94 -16.89
C ARG A 310 14.32 23.56 -16.55
N VAL A 311 14.79 23.36 -15.32
CA VAL A 311 15.22 22.02 -14.86
C VAL A 311 13.98 21.14 -14.59
N LEU A 312 12.84 21.75 -14.27
CA LEU A 312 11.60 21.04 -13.94
C LEU A 312 10.66 20.86 -15.14
N ASP A 313 10.64 21.79 -16.09
CA ASP A 313 9.88 21.72 -17.34
C ASP A 313 10.59 20.75 -18.31
N THR A 314 10.49 19.45 -18.02
CA THR A 314 11.11 18.40 -18.86
C THR A 314 10.33 18.15 -20.15
N SER A 315 9.04 18.49 -20.18
CA SER A 315 8.17 18.39 -21.36
C SER A 315 8.39 19.53 -22.36
N CYS A 316 9.08 20.61 -21.95
CA CYS A 316 9.35 21.81 -22.73
C CYS A 316 8.08 22.52 -23.23
N ASP A 317 6.96 22.37 -22.50
CA ASP A 317 5.68 22.95 -22.91
C ASP A 317 5.40 24.33 -22.27
N GLY A 318 6.32 24.82 -21.43
CA GLY A 318 6.20 26.11 -20.76
C GLY A 318 5.29 26.10 -19.52
N GLU A 319 4.76 24.93 -19.16
CA GLU A 319 4.04 24.66 -17.93
C GLU A 319 4.86 23.67 -17.10
N VAL A 320 5.02 23.92 -15.80
CA VAL A 320 5.48 22.87 -14.88
C VAL A 320 4.26 22.40 -14.12
N ASP A 321 3.92 21.13 -14.30
CA ASP A 321 2.96 20.44 -13.47
C ASP A 321 3.65 19.51 -12.47
N LEU A 322 2.87 18.96 -11.54
CA LEU A 322 3.38 18.03 -10.52
C LEU A 322 4.02 16.76 -11.12
N LEU A 323 3.93 16.58 -12.44
CA LEU A 323 4.26 15.36 -13.14
C LEU A 323 5.54 15.50 -13.99
N ASP A 324 6.01 16.71 -14.35
CA ASP A 324 7.23 16.89 -15.18
C ASP A 324 8.57 16.45 -14.52
N TRP A 325 8.57 15.91 -13.30
CA TRP A 325 9.77 15.39 -12.62
C TRP A 325 10.25 14.00 -13.13
N ASP A 326 9.72 13.57 -14.28
CA ASP A 326 9.58 12.18 -14.74
C ASP A 326 10.81 11.48 -15.30
N ASN A 327 11.98 12.13 -15.26
CA ASN A 327 13.20 11.56 -15.84
C ASN A 327 14.30 11.21 -14.84
N LEU A 328 13.98 11.01 -13.55
CA LEU A 328 14.94 10.59 -12.51
C LEU A 328 15.85 9.40 -12.90
N LEU A 329 15.37 8.49 -13.77
CA LEU A 329 16.14 7.33 -14.23
C LEU A 329 16.94 7.58 -15.52
N GLU A 330 16.60 8.58 -16.32
CA GLU A 330 17.33 8.98 -17.54
C GLU A 330 18.31 10.12 -17.29
N ILE A 331 18.21 10.76 -16.12
CA ILE A 331 19.06 11.88 -15.72
C ILE A 331 20.48 11.37 -15.46
N ASN A 332 21.29 11.44 -16.51
CA ASN A 332 22.75 11.45 -16.46
C ASN A 332 23.29 12.80 -15.92
N MET A 333 22.48 13.56 -15.16
CA MET A 333 22.88 14.78 -14.46
C MET A 333 23.04 14.45 -12.96
N SER A 334 23.97 15.13 -12.30
CA SER A 334 24.14 15.01 -10.85
C SER A 334 22.80 15.25 -10.13
N LEU A 335 22.37 14.23 -9.36
CA LEU A 335 21.14 14.23 -8.57
C LEU A 335 21.11 15.42 -7.62
N SER A 336 22.27 15.92 -7.18
CA SER A 336 22.42 17.14 -6.38
C SER A 336 21.64 18.36 -6.91
N LYS A 337 21.44 18.47 -8.23
CA LYS A 337 20.69 19.57 -8.86
C LYS A 337 19.17 19.47 -8.64
N LEU A 338 18.67 18.31 -8.26
CA LEU A 338 17.26 18.02 -7.98
C LEU A 338 16.88 18.28 -6.51
N PHE A 339 17.85 18.31 -5.58
CA PHE A 339 17.62 18.53 -4.14
C PHE A 339 17.58 20.01 -3.73
N VAL A 340 17.19 20.87 -4.68
CA VAL A 340 17.03 22.30 -4.43
C VAL A 340 15.55 22.64 -4.49
N VAL A 341 15.04 23.26 -3.42
CA VAL A 341 13.61 23.58 -3.33
C VAL A 341 13.37 25.05 -3.05
N PRO A 342 12.18 25.53 -3.42
CA PRO A 342 11.71 26.81 -2.97
C PRO A 342 11.39 26.79 -1.47
N ASN A 343 12.11 27.59 -0.67
CA ASN A 343 11.79 27.80 0.72
C ASN A 343 10.58 28.73 0.85
N LEU A 344 9.50 28.24 1.46
CA LEU A 344 8.24 28.98 1.59
C LEU A 344 8.31 30.24 2.48
N LYS A 345 9.30 30.34 3.37
CA LYS A 345 9.47 31.47 4.30
C LYS A 345 10.39 32.55 3.73
N THR A 346 11.49 32.14 3.10
CA THR A 346 12.47 33.07 2.52
C THR A 346 12.16 33.36 1.05
N CYS A 347 11.32 32.55 0.42
CA CYS A 347 11.02 32.56 -1.01
C CYS A 347 12.27 32.51 -1.89
N ARG A 348 13.31 31.81 -1.40
CA ARG A 348 14.57 31.55 -2.11
C ARG A 348 14.64 30.09 -2.50
N ILE A 349 15.37 29.82 -3.58
CA ILE A 349 15.78 28.47 -3.94
C ILE A 349 16.94 28.11 -3.01
N GLU A 350 16.70 27.22 -2.07
CA GLU A 350 17.67 26.79 -1.09
C GLU A 350 17.90 25.28 -1.24
N PRO A 351 19.16 24.81 -1.15
CA PRO A 351 19.42 23.39 -1.07
C PRO A 351 18.81 22.87 0.24
N LEU A 352 17.89 21.91 0.13
CA LEU A 352 17.17 21.35 1.30
C LEU A 352 18.11 20.56 2.21
N THR A 353 19.16 20.02 1.61
CA THR A 353 20.25 19.27 2.23
C THR A 353 21.57 19.80 1.69
N THR A 354 22.69 19.51 2.34
CA THR A 354 23.97 19.48 1.64
C THR A 354 23.77 18.66 0.35
N ALA A 355 24.29 19.16 -0.77
CA ALA A 355 24.25 18.43 -2.04
C ALA A 355 24.69 16.98 -1.78
N LEU A 356 23.94 15.99 -2.31
CA LEU A 356 24.28 14.59 -2.11
C LEU A 356 25.78 14.38 -2.36
N THR A 357 26.46 13.73 -1.44
CA THR A 357 27.86 13.37 -1.65
C THR A 357 27.97 12.42 -2.84
N SER A 358 29.14 12.30 -3.48
CA SER A 358 29.33 11.35 -4.58
C SER A 358 28.96 9.92 -4.16
N THR A 359 29.24 9.57 -2.91
CA THR A 359 28.88 8.27 -2.33
C THR A 359 27.37 8.11 -2.17
N GLU A 360 26.67 9.14 -1.68
CA GLU A 360 25.20 9.12 -1.57
C GLU A 360 24.52 9.06 -2.95
N GLU A 361 25.06 9.75 -3.96
CA GLU A 361 24.57 9.64 -5.35
C GLU A 361 24.74 8.20 -5.88
N ASP A 362 25.87 7.56 -5.64
CA ASP A 362 26.10 6.18 -6.06
C ASP A 362 25.22 5.19 -5.29
N GLN A 363 25.00 5.39 -3.99
CA GLN A 363 24.04 4.61 -3.19
C GLN A 363 22.61 4.75 -3.73
N MET A 364 22.21 5.95 -4.15
CA MET A 364 20.91 6.18 -4.78
C MET A 364 20.81 5.45 -6.13
N LYS A 365 21.84 5.54 -6.97
CA LYS A 365 21.90 4.79 -8.25
C LYS A 365 21.81 3.27 -8.01
N ASN A 366 22.48 2.75 -6.98
CA ASN A 366 22.42 1.33 -6.63
C ASN A 366 21.01 0.91 -6.20
N MET A 367 20.34 1.70 -5.35
CA MET A 367 18.95 1.46 -4.95
C MET A 367 18.01 1.42 -6.17
N LEU A 368 18.14 2.38 -7.07
CA LEU A 368 17.38 2.44 -8.33
C LEU A 368 17.71 1.25 -9.25
N GLY A 369 18.98 0.86 -9.33
CA GLY A 369 19.44 -0.31 -10.07
C GLY A 369 18.81 -1.61 -9.57
N ARG A 370 18.74 -1.80 -8.25
CA ARG A 370 18.12 -2.98 -7.61
C ARG A 370 16.62 -3.06 -7.88
N ILE A 371 15.85 -1.98 -7.67
CA ILE A 371 14.40 -2.02 -7.94
C ILE A 371 14.12 -2.23 -9.43
N ASN A 372 14.91 -1.62 -10.33
CA ASN A 372 14.79 -1.83 -11.77
C ASN A 372 15.12 -3.28 -12.16
N LYS A 373 16.15 -3.89 -11.56
CA LYS A 373 16.51 -5.31 -11.75
C LYS A 373 15.36 -6.22 -11.33
N ILE A 374 14.77 -5.99 -10.16
CA ILE A 374 13.62 -6.76 -9.64
C ILE A 374 12.40 -6.63 -10.55
N ALA A 375 12.03 -5.41 -10.95
CA ALA A 375 10.88 -5.16 -11.82
C ALA A 375 11.05 -5.78 -13.22
N SER A 376 12.26 -5.66 -13.79
CA SER A 376 12.61 -6.31 -15.06
C SER A 376 12.52 -7.83 -14.96
N TYR A 377 13.09 -8.42 -13.91
CA TYR A 377 13.07 -9.87 -13.68
C TYR A 377 11.64 -10.40 -13.45
N ALA A 378 10.82 -9.68 -12.70
CA ALA A 378 9.41 -10.02 -12.54
C ALA A 378 8.69 -10.07 -13.89
N LYS A 379 8.92 -9.06 -14.75
CA LYS A 379 8.35 -9.01 -16.10
C LYS A 379 8.78 -10.21 -16.95
N THR A 380 10.07 -10.56 -16.97
CA THR A 380 10.57 -11.71 -17.76
C THR A 380 10.01 -13.04 -17.28
N LYS A 381 9.75 -13.18 -15.98
CA LYS A 381 9.12 -14.36 -15.38
C LYS A 381 7.59 -14.36 -15.47
N GLY A 382 6.97 -13.31 -16.02
CA GLY A 382 5.51 -13.14 -16.05
C GLY A 382 4.88 -12.97 -14.67
N CYS A 383 5.67 -12.60 -13.67
CA CYS A 383 5.19 -12.32 -12.32
C CYS A 383 4.91 -10.83 -12.14
N ARG A 384 4.15 -10.50 -11.10
CA ARG A 384 3.85 -9.11 -10.73
C ARG A 384 4.50 -8.79 -9.39
N ILE A 385 4.83 -7.53 -9.16
CA ILE A 385 5.41 -7.06 -7.89
C ILE A 385 4.54 -5.98 -7.27
N MET A 386 4.47 -5.99 -5.94
CA MET A 386 3.86 -4.91 -5.16
C MET A 386 4.94 -4.24 -4.35
N ILE A 387 5.12 -2.93 -4.53
CA ILE A 387 5.97 -2.15 -3.64
C ILE A 387 5.13 -1.81 -2.42
N ASP A 388 5.53 -2.34 -1.27
CA ASP A 388 4.83 -2.16 0.00
C ASP A 388 4.98 -0.72 0.51
N ALA A 389 3.90 -0.21 1.08
CA ALA A 389 3.93 1.07 1.77
C ALA A 389 4.60 0.92 3.14
N GLU A 390 5.27 1.98 3.57
CA GLU A 390 6.05 2.05 4.80
C GLU A 390 5.58 3.26 5.63
N GLN A 391 6.43 3.83 6.48
CA GLN A 391 6.10 5.00 7.29
C GLN A 391 5.87 6.26 6.44
N THR A 392 5.08 7.21 6.95
CA THR A 392 4.61 8.37 6.18
C THR A 392 5.72 9.35 5.76
N TYR A 393 6.89 9.24 6.38
CA TYR A 393 8.07 10.05 6.05
C TYR A 393 8.96 9.44 4.95
N PHE A 394 8.78 8.14 4.62
CA PHE A 394 9.39 7.53 3.42
C PHE A 394 8.40 7.45 2.24
N GLN A 395 7.10 7.44 2.54
CA GLN A 395 6.06 7.10 1.57
C GLN A 395 6.03 7.99 0.31
N PRO A 396 6.28 9.31 0.37
CA PRO A 396 6.33 10.13 -0.85
C PRO A 396 7.40 9.66 -1.85
N ALA A 397 8.62 9.39 -1.39
CA ALA A 397 9.69 8.84 -2.23
C ALA A 397 9.33 7.44 -2.76
N ILE A 398 8.81 6.55 -1.90
CA ILE A 398 8.41 5.19 -2.31
C ILE A 398 7.34 5.23 -3.40
N CYS A 399 6.28 6.04 -3.21
CA CYS A 399 5.23 6.21 -4.20
C CYS A 399 5.80 6.71 -5.53
N ARG A 400 6.66 7.76 -5.48
CA ARG A 400 7.26 8.34 -6.68
C ARG A 400 8.07 7.32 -7.46
N LEU A 401 9.01 6.65 -6.80
CA LEU A 401 9.86 5.64 -7.42
C LEU A 401 9.06 4.45 -7.96
N THR A 402 7.95 4.10 -7.31
CA THR A 402 7.04 3.06 -7.80
C THR A 402 6.31 3.48 -9.07
N MET A 403 5.87 4.73 -9.16
CA MET A 403 5.24 5.29 -10.36
C MET A 403 6.21 5.31 -11.55
N GLU A 404 7.48 5.65 -11.33
CA GLU A 404 8.54 5.54 -12.35
C GLU A 404 8.69 4.10 -12.87
N MET A 405 8.67 3.12 -11.96
CA MET A 405 8.70 1.70 -12.35
C MET A 405 7.44 1.30 -13.14
N MET A 406 6.25 1.80 -12.77
CA MET A 406 5.04 1.55 -13.54
C MET A 406 5.13 2.14 -14.94
N ARG A 407 5.55 3.40 -15.07
CA ARG A 407 5.78 4.05 -16.37
C ARG A 407 6.70 3.20 -17.25
N LYS A 408 7.78 2.67 -16.69
CA LYS A 408 8.74 1.85 -17.46
C LYS A 408 8.20 0.47 -17.83
N PHE A 409 7.60 -0.25 -16.88
CA PHE A 409 7.30 -1.68 -17.04
C PHE A 409 5.84 -2.01 -17.35
N ASN A 410 4.88 -1.16 -16.96
CA ASN A 410 3.45 -1.40 -17.12
C ASN A 410 2.93 -0.92 -18.48
N ARG A 411 3.50 -1.42 -19.58
CA ARG A 411 3.13 -1.03 -20.95
C ARG A 411 2.05 -1.88 -21.59
N GLU A 412 1.97 -3.16 -21.23
CA GLU A 412 0.99 -4.11 -21.78
C GLU A 412 0.00 -4.60 -20.72
N SER A 413 0.43 -4.61 -19.46
CA SER A 413 -0.36 -5.02 -18.30
C SER A 413 0.24 -4.42 -17.03
N ALA A 414 -0.51 -4.44 -15.93
CA ALA A 414 0.02 -4.01 -14.63
C ALA A 414 0.99 -5.07 -14.08
N VAL A 415 2.29 -4.77 -14.15
CA VAL A 415 3.39 -5.58 -13.59
C VAL A 415 3.74 -5.10 -12.19
N VAL A 416 3.89 -3.78 -12.03
CA VAL A 416 4.25 -3.11 -10.78
C VAL A 416 3.02 -2.46 -10.16
N PHE A 417 2.86 -2.63 -8.85
CA PHE A 417 1.74 -2.09 -8.08
C PHE A 417 2.27 -1.19 -6.95
N ASN A 418 1.67 -0.01 -6.79
CA ASN A 418 1.90 0.88 -5.66
C ASN A 418 0.90 0.60 -4.54
N THR A 419 1.32 0.72 -3.30
CA THR A 419 0.48 0.48 -2.13
C THR A 419 -0.05 1.78 -1.55
N TYR A 420 -1.37 1.93 -1.50
CA TYR A 420 -2.06 3.08 -0.93
C TYR A 420 -2.64 2.72 0.44
N GLN A 421 -2.25 3.49 1.45
CA GLN A 421 -2.69 3.29 2.83
C GLN A 421 -3.90 4.20 3.13
N CYS A 422 -5.09 3.61 3.19
CA CYS A 422 -6.36 4.33 3.32
C CYS A 422 -6.61 4.95 4.71
N TYR A 423 -5.75 4.67 5.70
CA TYR A 423 -5.74 5.39 6.97
C TYR A 423 -5.19 6.82 6.87
N LEU A 424 -4.52 7.19 5.77
CA LEU A 424 -3.99 8.53 5.58
C LEU A 424 -5.06 9.49 5.06
N LYS A 425 -5.06 10.72 5.57
CA LYS A 425 -5.96 11.79 5.09
C LYS A 425 -5.77 12.11 3.60
N GLN A 426 -4.55 11.94 3.09
CA GLN A 426 -4.17 12.25 1.70
C GLN A 426 -4.38 11.08 0.72
N ALA A 427 -4.82 9.91 1.18
CA ALA A 427 -4.87 8.69 0.37
C ALA A 427 -5.71 8.88 -0.91
N PHE A 428 -6.90 9.49 -0.80
CA PHE A 428 -7.78 9.75 -1.94
C PHE A 428 -7.15 10.68 -2.98
N LYS A 429 -6.59 11.81 -2.53
CA LYS A 429 -5.93 12.77 -3.43
C LYS A 429 -4.76 12.12 -4.17
N ASN A 430 -3.94 11.34 -3.47
CA ASN A 430 -2.77 10.69 -4.05
C ASN A 430 -3.13 9.66 -5.11
N ILE A 431 -4.09 8.76 -4.86
CA ILE A 431 -4.47 7.76 -5.86
C ILE A 431 -5.20 8.37 -7.05
N ALA A 432 -6.02 9.40 -6.84
CA ALA A 432 -6.69 10.12 -7.92
C ALA A 432 -5.68 10.81 -8.85
N LEU A 433 -4.67 11.47 -8.26
CA LEU A 433 -3.53 12.04 -8.97
C LEU A 433 -2.82 10.98 -9.80
N ASP A 434 -2.34 9.90 -9.16
CA ASP A 434 -1.56 8.85 -9.81
C ASP A 434 -2.34 8.17 -10.96
N MET A 435 -3.65 7.96 -10.80
CA MET A 435 -4.51 7.49 -11.88
C MET A 435 -4.62 8.50 -13.03
N ALA A 436 -4.61 9.80 -12.77
CA ALA A 436 -4.60 10.83 -13.80
C ALA A 436 -3.27 10.83 -14.58
N VAL A 437 -2.14 10.69 -13.88
CA VAL A 437 -0.80 10.52 -14.51
C VAL A 437 -0.79 9.32 -15.44
N ALA A 438 -1.21 8.16 -14.93
CA ALA A 438 -1.25 6.92 -15.70
C ALA A 438 -2.11 7.02 -16.96
N LYS A 439 -3.19 7.81 -16.90
CA LYS A 439 -4.03 8.10 -18.06
C LYS A 439 -3.30 8.95 -19.09
N ARG A 440 -2.67 10.03 -18.63
CA ARG A 440 -2.02 11.02 -19.49
C ARG A 440 -0.85 10.43 -20.25
N GLU A 441 -0.06 9.58 -19.60
CA GLU A 441 1.15 8.97 -20.15
C GLU A 441 0.93 7.55 -20.69
N ASP A 442 -0.32 7.12 -20.73
CA ASP A 442 -0.78 5.84 -21.26
C ASP A 442 0.02 4.62 -20.76
N PHE A 443 0.05 4.43 -19.44
CA PHE A 443 0.54 3.19 -18.83
C PHE A 443 -0.53 2.54 -17.95
N TYR A 444 -0.39 1.23 -17.74
CA TYR A 444 -1.33 0.44 -16.95
C TYR A 444 -1.12 0.71 -15.46
N PHE A 445 -2.17 1.20 -14.80
CA PHE A 445 -2.11 1.56 -13.40
C PHE A 445 -2.33 0.34 -12.50
N GLY A 446 -1.40 0.10 -11.58
CA GLY A 446 -1.49 -0.97 -10.58
C GLY A 446 -1.57 -0.41 -9.16
N ALA A 447 -2.65 -0.68 -8.44
CA ALA A 447 -2.81 -0.22 -7.06
C ALA A 447 -3.10 -1.37 -6.09
N LYS A 448 -2.51 -1.34 -4.91
CA LYS A 448 -2.85 -2.17 -3.75
C LYS A 448 -3.43 -1.28 -2.66
N LEU A 449 -4.68 -1.48 -2.29
CA LEU A 449 -5.31 -0.78 -1.18
C LEU A 449 -5.14 -1.58 0.10
N VAL A 450 -4.65 -0.90 1.14
CA VAL A 450 -4.60 -1.40 2.52
C VAL A 450 -5.19 -0.34 3.44
N ARG A 451 -5.54 -0.70 4.69
CA ARG A 451 -5.82 0.32 5.71
C ARG A 451 -4.53 1.03 6.11
N GLY A 452 -3.61 0.29 6.74
CA GLY A 452 -2.33 0.81 7.23
C GLY A 452 -1.81 -0.07 8.37
N ALA A 453 -0.49 -0.08 8.56
CA ALA A 453 0.19 -0.92 9.56
C ALA A 453 0.86 -0.12 10.68
N TYR A 454 0.97 1.20 10.55
CA TYR A 454 1.82 2.07 11.36
C TYR A 454 1.01 3.10 12.19
N MET A 455 -0.31 2.93 12.34
CA MET A 455 -1.25 3.89 12.95
C MET A 455 -0.81 4.47 14.29
N GLU A 456 -0.42 3.61 15.24
CA GLU A 456 -0.05 4.02 16.60
C GLU A 456 1.25 4.83 16.59
N GLN A 457 2.28 4.29 15.93
CA GLN A 457 3.58 4.94 15.76
C GLN A 457 3.46 6.32 15.07
N GLU A 458 2.63 6.44 14.03
CA GLU A 458 2.45 7.71 13.30
C GLU A 458 1.79 8.79 14.15
N ARG A 459 0.79 8.44 14.99
CA ARG A 459 0.15 9.38 15.90
C ARG A 459 1.11 9.87 16.99
N GLU A 460 1.83 8.94 17.61
CA GLU A 460 2.79 9.26 18.68
C GLU A 460 3.92 10.15 18.16
N ARG A 461 4.46 9.81 16.99
CA ARG A 461 5.49 10.62 16.33
C ARG A 461 4.99 12.01 15.95
N ALA A 462 3.78 12.14 15.42
CA ALA A 462 3.18 13.44 15.10
C ALA A 462 3.01 14.32 16.36
N ALA A 463 2.59 13.72 17.47
CA ALA A 463 2.44 14.42 18.74
C ALA A 463 3.79 14.85 19.33
N ALA A 464 4.79 13.96 19.34
CA ALA A 464 6.13 14.24 19.88
C ALA A 464 6.85 15.33 19.08
N LEU A 465 6.75 15.28 17.75
CA LEU A 465 7.45 16.20 16.84
C LEU A 465 6.61 17.44 16.46
N ASN A 466 5.40 17.55 17.01
CA ASN A 466 4.48 18.67 16.83
C ASN A 466 4.16 18.99 15.35
N TYR A 467 3.87 17.95 14.56
CA TYR A 467 3.32 18.10 13.20
C TYR A 467 1.90 17.53 13.11
N GLU A 468 1.18 17.88 12.03
CA GLU A 468 -0.20 17.44 11.86
C GLU A 468 -0.28 15.90 11.79
N ASP A 469 -1.15 15.31 12.61
CA ASP A 469 -1.49 13.89 12.53
C ASP A 469 -1.91 13.53 11.09
N PRO A 470 -1.13 12.67 10.38
CA PRO A 470 -1.39 12.37 8.99
C PRO A 470 -2.56 11.38 8.81
N ILE A 471 -3.08 10.80 9.89
CA ILE A 471 -4.04 9.70 9.84
C ILE A 471 -5.48 10.15 10.11
N ASN A 472 -6.44 9.39 9.60
CA ASN A 472 -7.87 9.62 9.80
C ASN A 472 -8.26 9.49 11.27
N VAL A 473 -9.24 10.28 11.71
CA VAL A 473 -9.62 10.42 13.14
C VAL A 473 -10.11 9.12 13.79
N SER A 474 -10.69 8.20 13.01
CA SER A 474 -11.23 6.94 13.53
C SER A 474 -11.13 5.79 12.54
N TYR A 475 -11.45 4.58 13.03
CA TYR A 475 -11.57 3.37 12.22
C TYR A 475 -12.67 3.51 11.14
N GLU A 476 -13.78 4.15 11.48
CA GLU A 476 -14.91 4.41 10.59
C GLU A 476 -14.50 5.41 9.51
N ALA A 477 -13.79 6.49 9.87
CA ALA A 477 -13.26 7.45 8.91
C ALA A 477 -12.25 6.80 7.94
N THR A 478 -11.40 5.89 8.44
CA THR A 478 -10.50 5.08 7.60
C THR A 478 -11.28 4.14 6.67
N THR A 479 -12.41 3.60 7.13
CA THR A 479 -13.26 2.73 6.32
C THR A 479 -13.98 3.53 5.23
N ALA A 480 -14.48 4.73 5.55
CA ALA A 480 -15.07 5.65 4.57
C ALA A 480 -14.03 6.02 3.49
N MET A 481 -12.82 6.45 3.89
CA MET A 481 -11.72 6.74 2.96
C MET A 481 -11.41 5.55 2.03
N TYR A 482 -11.37 4.32 2.58
CA TYR A 482 -11.18 3.11 1.77
C TYR A 482 -12.31 2.93 0.74
N HIS A 483 -13.57 3.09 1.17
CA HIS A 483 -14.75 2.96 0.31
C HIS A 483 -14.83 4.05 -0.77
N ASP A 484 -14.48 5.29 -0.45
CA ASP A 484 -14.41 6.41 -1.39
C ASP A 484 -13.37 6.15 -2.48
N ILE A 485 -12.18 5.66 -2.08
CA ILE A 485 -11.14 5.26 -3.03
C ILE A 485 -11.60 4.10 -3.92
N LEU A 486 -12.23 3.08 -3.34
CA LEU A 486 -12.79 1.97 -4.13
C LEU A 486 -13.77 2.48 -5.17
N GLU A 487 -14.71 3.33 -4.78
CA GLU A 487 -15.70 3.86 -5.70
C GLU A 487 -15.06 4.70 -6.82
N GLU A 488 -14.06 5.53 -6.51
CA GLU A 488 -13.34 6.30 -7.52
C GLU A 488 -12.57 5.39 -8.49
N VAL A 489 -11.89 4.35 -8.00
CA VAL A 489 -11.21 3.38 -8.87
C VAL A 489 -12.20 2.67 -9.80
N MET A 490 -13.37 2.25 -9.29
CA MET A 490 -14.40 1.62 -10.12
C MET A 490 -14.97 2.58 -11.17
N LYS A 491 -15.18 3.86 -10.81
CA LYS A 491 -15.56 4.92 -11.75
C LYS A 491 -14.52 5.07 -12.86
N GLN A 492 -13.23 5.09 -12.52
CA GLN A 492 -12.15 5.22 -13.50
C GLN A 492 -12.02 3.97 -14.39
N ILE A 493 -12.20 2.76 -13.86
CA ILE A 493 -12.25 1.52 -14.66
C ILE A 493 -13.38 1.59 -15.69
N ASN A 494 -14.54 2.14 -15.33
CA ASN A 494 -15.68 2.25 -16.23
C ASN A 494 -15.51 3.38 -17.29
N LYS A 495 -14.72 4.41 -17.00
CA LYS A 495 -14.45 5.54 -17.91
C LYS A 495 -13.32 5.27 -18.91
N ARG A 496 -12.54 4.21 -18.70
CA ARG A 496 -11.33 3.89 -19.47
C ARG A 496 -11.46 2.54 -20.15
N GLU A 497 -10.53 2.25 -21.04
CA GLU A 497 -10.42 0.91 -21.63
C GLU A 497 -10.25 -0.16 -20.53
N ARG A 498 -11.02 -1.24 -20.64
CA ARG A 498 -10.99 -2.36 -19.69
C ARG A 498 -9.60 -2.98 -19.71
N GLY A 499 -8.96 -3.10 -18.54
CA GLY A 499 -7.58 -3.58 -18.43
C GLY A 499 -6.59 -2.53 -17.94
N LYS A 500 -6.82 -1.23 -18.25
CA LYS A 500 -5.87 -0.15 -17.92
C LYS A 500 -5.64 0.09 -16.43
N ILE A 501 -6.54 -0.40 -15.56
CA ILE A 501 -6.42 -0.30 -14.11
C ILE A 501 -6.57 -1.70 -13.50
N SER A 502 -5.60 -2.09 -12.68
CA SER A 502 -5.61 -3.29 -11.86
C SER A 502 -5.54 -2.93 -10.38
N LEU A 503 -6.39 -3.55 -9.58
CA LEU A 503 -6.56 -3.25 -8.16
C LEU A 503 -6.40 -4.51 -7.30
N MET A 504 -5.58 -4.43 -6.26
CA MET A 504 -5.53 -5.39 -5.16
C MET A 504 -6.21 -4.80 -3.93
N VAL A 505 -7.32 -5.41 -3.50
CA VAL A 505 -8.09 -5.05 -2.31
C VAL A 505 -7.62 -5.92 -1.16
N ALA A 506 -6.62 -5.46 -0.41
CA ALA A 506 -5.99 -6.22 0.67
C ALA A 506 -6.66 -5.91 2.02
N THR A 507 -7.63 -6.74 2.40
CA THR A 507 -8.43 -6.56 3.62
C THR A 507 -9.03 -7.87 4.13
N HIS A 508 -9.09 -8.00 5.46
CA HIS A 508 -9.85 -9.04 6.16
C HIS A 508 -11.19 -8.53 6.70
N ASN A 509 -11.64 -7.34 6.30
CA ASN A 509 -12.94 -6.81 6.69
C ASN A 509 -14.01 -7.33 5.73
N GLU A 510 -14.91 -8.17 6.24
CA GLU A 510 -16.02 -8.76 5.47
C GLU A 510 -16.91 -7.71 4.81
N ASP A 511 -17.17 -6.59 5.48
CA ASP A 511 -18.03 -5.52 4.96
C ASP A 511 -17.37 -4.79 3.80
N THR A 512 -16.06 -4.49 3.88
CA THR A 512 -15.30 -3.93 2.77
C THR A 512 -15.26 -4.89 1.57
N VAL A 513 -15.11 -6.19 1.82
CA VAL A 513 -15.14 -7.21 0.75
C VAL A 513 -16.51 -7.26 0.09
N ARG A 514 -17.59 -7.34 0.89
CA ARG A 514 -18.97 -7.33 0.39
C ARG A 514 -19.26 -6.06 -0.42
N TYR A 515 -18.90 -4.90 0.11
CA TYR A 515 -19.03 -3.62 -0.56
C TYR A 515 -18.29 -3.60 -1.90
N THR A 516 -17.07 -4.15 -1.97
CA THR A 516 -16.30 -4.25 -3.21
C THR A 516 -17.00 -5.14 -4.25
N VAL A 517 -17.51 -6.30 -3.84
CA VAL A 517 -18.24 -7.21 -4.74
C VAL A 517 -19.54 -6.56 -5.25
N GLU A 518 -20.24 -5.83 -4.40
CA GLU A 518 -21.44 -5.07 -4.80
C GLU A 518 -21.10 -3.92 -5.76
N LEU A 519 -19.99 -3.22 -5.55
CA LEU A 519 -19.48 -2.22 -6.49
C LEU A 519 -19.12 -2.84 -7.83
N MET A 520 -18.43 -3.98 -7.86
CA MET A 520 -18.12 -4.69 -9.10
C MET A 520 -19.39 -5.01 -9.90
N LYS A 521 -20.43 -5.52 -9.23
CA LYS A 521 -21.76 -5.75 -9.85
C LYS A 521 -22.37 -4.46 -10.38
N ARG A 522 -22.34 -3.37 -9.59
CA ARG A 522 -22.91 -2.06 -9.95
C ARG A 522 -22.25 -1.45 -11.19
N TYR A 523 -20.93 -1.60 -11.32
CA TYR A 523 -20.14 -1.07 -12.44
C TYR A 523 -19.93 -2.08 -13.58
N GLY A 524 -20.59 -3.25 -13.54
CA GLY A 524 -20.52 -4.26 -14.58
C GLY A 524 -19.11 -4.86 -14.77
N ILE A 525 -18.34 -4.99 -13.69
CA ILE A 525 -17.00 -5.59 -13.69
C ILE A 525 -17.15 -7.06 -13.32
N SER A 526 -16.78 -7.95 -14.26
CA SER A 526 -16.86 -9.39 -14.06
C SER A 526 -15.63 -9.93 -13.35
N PRO A 527 -15.73 -10.99 -12.54
CA PRO A 527 -14.55 -11.69 -12.00
C PRO A 527 -13.54 -12.12 -13.08
N GLU A 528 -14.01 -12.44 -14.28
CA GLU A 528 -13.22 -12.86 -15.45
C GLU A 528 -12.35 -11.75 -16.00
N ASP A 529 -12.72 -10.48 -15.79
CA ASP A 529 -11.92 -9.34 -16.20
C ASP A 529 -10.57 -9.32 -15.47
N ARG A 530 -10.47 -10.02 -14.31
CA ARG A 530 -9.25 -10.17 -13.49
C ARG A 530 -8.63 -8.85 -13.03
N LEU A 531 -9.37 -7.75 -13.12
CA LEU A 531 -8.91 -6.41 -12.73
C LEU A 531 -8.86 -6.24 -11.22
N ILE A 532 -9.84 -6.81 -10.51
CA ILE A 532 -9.97 -6.70 -9.06
C ILE A 532 -9.53 -8.00 -8.42
N CYS A 533 -8.47 -7.91 -7.62
CA CYS A 533 -7.93 -9.00 -6.83
C CYS A 533 -8.21 -8.76 -5.34
N PHE A 534 -8.45 -9.80 -4.57
CA PHE A 534 -8.63 -9.73 -3.11
C PHE A 534 -7.42 -10.33 -2.42
N GLY A 535 -6.89 -9.64 -1.41
CA GLY A 535 -5.72 -10.09 -0.64
C GLY A 535 -6.05 -10.34 0.82
N GLN A 536 -5.67 -11.51 1.35
CA GLN A 536 -5.73 -11.83 2.78
C GLN A 536 -4.43 -12.49 3.25
N LEU A 537 -4.24 -12.61 4.56
CA LEU A 537 -3.07 -13.30 5.12
C LEU A 537 -3.35 -14.80 5.24
N LEU A 538 -2.34 -15.63 5.04
CA LEU A 538 -2.43 -17.06 5.33
C LEU A 538 -2.74 -17.27 6.82
N GLY A 539 -3.66 -18.20 7.10
CA GLY A 539 -4.12 -18.51 8.46
C GLY A 539 -5.25 -17.61 8.96
N MET A 540 -5.68 -16.61 8.20
CA MET A 540 -6.73 -15.68 8.65
C MET A 540 -7.87 -15.57 7.64
N CYS A 541 -9.11 -15.58 8.12
CA CYS A 541 -10.30 -15.27 7.32
C CYS A 541 -10.49 -16.18 6.09
N ASP A 542 -10.25 -17.49 6.27
CA ASP A 542 -10.47 -18.48 5.22
C ASP A 542 -11.95 -18.55 4.77
N GLN A 543 -12.89 -18.21 5.66
CA GLN A 543 -14.31 -18.03 5.35
C GLN A 543 -14.62 -16.91 4.36
N ILE A 544 -13.67 -16.02 4.10
CA ILE A 544 -13.77 -14.99 3.06
C ILE A 544 -13.07 -15.47 1.79
N SER A 545 -11.80 -15.86 1.91
CA SER A 545 -10.94 -16.12 0.75
C SER A 545 -11.43 -17.29 -0.10
N PHE A 546 -11.78 -18.42 0.51
CA PHE A 546 -12.14 -19.62 -0.24
C PHE A 546 -13.51 -19.51 -0.92
N PRO A 547 -14.58 -19.02 -0.28
CA PRO A 547 -15.85 -18.79 -0.97
C PRO A 547 -15.73 -17.82 -2.15
N LEU A 548 -14.94 -16.74 -2.01
CA LEU A 548 -14.67 -15.83 -3.12
C LEU A 548 -13.93 -16.52 -4.28
N GLY A 549 -12.86 -17.26 -3.97
CA GLY A 549 -12.08 -17.98 -4.98
C GLY A 549 -12.91 -19.03 -5.72
N GLN A 550 -13.73 -19.78 -4.98
CA GLN A 550 -14.65 -20.77 -5.55
C GLN A 550 -15.73 -20.14 -6.44
N GLY A 551 -16.12 -18.90 -6.17
CA GLY A 551 -17.04 -18.13 -7.01
C GLY A 551 -16.37 -17.39 -8.17
N GLY A 552 -15.10 -17.66 -8.45
CA GLY A 552 -14.38 -17.15 -9.64
C GLY A 552 -13.65 -15.82 -9.44
N TYR A 553 -13.70 -15.21 -8.25
CA TYR A 553 -12.98 -13.97 -7.97
C TYR A 553 -11.49 -14.24 -7.85
N SER A 554 -10.66 -13.26 -8.26
CA SER A 554 -9.21 -13.38 -8.17
C SER A 554 -8.76 -13.17 -6.72
N VAL A 555 -8.54 -14.25 -5.97
CA VAL A 555 -8.18 -14.19 -4.54
C VAL A 555 -6.73 -14.61 -4.32
N TYR A 556 -6.04 -13.92 -3.43
CA TYR A 556 -4.66 -14.17 -3.05
C TYR A 556 -4.51 -14.27 -1.54
N LYS A 557 -3.76 -15.29 -1.10
CA LYS A 557 -3.21 -15.34 0.25
C LYS A 557 -1.76 -14.87 0.22
N TYR A 558 -1.42 -13.96 1.12
CA TYR A 558 -0.04 -13.67 1.48
C TYR A 558 0.50 -14.85 2.27
N VAL A 559 1.50 -15.53 1.72
CA VAL A 559 2.03 -16.83 2.13
C VAL A 559 3.48 -16.65 2.60
N PRO A 560 3.68 -16.53 3.92
CA PRO A 560 4.99 -16.55 4.55
C PRO A 560 5.69 -17.89 4.36
N TYR A 561 7.00 -17.84 4.16
CA TYR A 561 7.88 -19.01 4.22
C TYR A 561 9.26 -18.65 4.79
N GLY A 562 9.93 -19.63 5.36
CA GLY A 562 11.25 -19.49 5.96
C GLY A 562 11.50 -20.49 7.10
N PRO A 563 12.78 -20.67 7.50
CA PRO A 563 13.15 -21.56 8.60
C PRO A 563 12.41 -21.21 9.89
N VAL A 564 12.01 -22.22 10.68
CA VAL A 564 11.20 -22.04 11.90
C VAL A 564 11.84 -21.06 12.87
N GLU A 565 13.16 -21.14 13.01
CA GLU A 565 13.96 -20.34 13.92
C GLU A 565 14.06 -18.87 13.50
N GLU A 566 13.93 -18.59 12.21
CA GLU A 566 14.15 -17.27 11.60
C GLU A 566 12.84 -16.49 11.39
N VAL A 567 11.70 -17.16 11.45
CA VAL A 567 10.36 -16.54 11.30
C VAL A 567 9.67 -16.25 12.63
N LEU A 568 10.35 -16.44 13.77
CA LEU A 568 9.76 -16.21 15.09
C LEU A 568 9.26 -14.76 15.29
N PRO A 569 9.98 -13.71 14.84
CA PRO A 569 9.47 -12.34 14.92
C PRO A 569 8.17 -12.15 14.12
N TYR A 570 8.09 -12.73 12.92
CA TYR A 570 6.87 -12.73 12.11
C TYR A 570 5.68 -13.38 12.84
N LEU A 571 5.89 -14.55 13.45
CA LEU A 571 4.85 -15.27 14.19
C LEU A 571 4.36 -14.50 15.42
N SER A 572 5.27 -13.85 16.13
CA SER A 572 4.98 -12.97 17.25
C SER A 572 4.03 -11.83 16.85
N ARG A 573 4.31 -11.18 15.71
CA ARG A 573 3.45 -10.14 15.12
C ARG A 573 2.06 -10.67 14.78
N ARG A 574 1.97 -11.86 14.18
CA ARG A 574 0.68 -12.52 13.90
C ARG A 574 -0.12 -12.85 15.16
N ALA A 575 0.53 -13.28 16.24
CA ALA A 575 -0.14 -13.53 17.51
C ALA A 575 -0.73 -12.24 18.13
N MET A 576 0.04 -11.16 18.12
CA MET A 576 -0.41 -9.83 18.60
C MET A 576 -1.57 -9.28 17.76
N GLU A 577 -1.50 -9.38 16.43
CA GLU A 577 -2.58 -8.95 15.55
C GLU A 577 -3.89 -9.71 15.84
N ASN A 578 -3.82 -11.03 16.04
CA ASN A 578 -5.00 -11.84 16.34
C ASN A 578 -5.59 -11.60 17.74
N ARG A 579 -4.83 -10.98 18.67
CA ARG A 579 -5.37 -10.49 19.95
C ARG A 579 -6.33 -9.31 19.74
N GLY A 580 -5.95 -8.34 18.89
CA GLY A 580 -6.70 -7.09 18.67
C GLY A 580 -8.05 -7.26 17.97
N VAL A 581 -8.31 -8.42 17.35
CA VAL A 581 -9.49 -8.65 16.50
C VAL A 581 -10.49 -9.63 17.14
N MET A 582 -10.73 -9.49 18.45
CA MET A 582 -11.55 -10.42 19.24
C MET A 582 -12.93 -10.73 18.64
N LYS A 583 -13.63 -9.77 18.00
CA LYS A 583 -14.94 -10.02 17.37
C LYS A 583 -14.84 -10.95 16.15
N LYS A 584 -13.84 -10.77 15.27
CA LYS A 584 -13.69 -11.62 14.08
C LYS A 584 -13.20 -13.01 14.45
N VAL A 585 -12.26 -13.11 15.39
CA VAL A 585 -11.75 -14.39 15.89
C VAL A 585 -12.87 -15.22 16.52
N LYS A 586 -13.84 -14.60 17.21
CA LYS A 586 -15.03 -15.31 17.72
C LYS A 586 -15.87 -15.95 16.61
N LYS A 587 -16.16 -15.22 15.53
CA LYS A 587 -16.91 -15.76 14.37
C LYS A 587 -16.13 -16.89 13.70
N GLU A 588 -14.84 -16.71 13.46
CA GLU A 588 -13.99 -17.72 12.83
C GLU A 588 -13.88 -19.00 13.68
N LYS A 589 -13.69 -18.88 15.00
CA LYS A 589 -13.74 -20.01 15.93
C LYS A 589 -15.08 -20.74 15.91
N HIS A 590 -16.20 -20.00 15.83
CA HIS A 590 -17.52 -20.59 15.73
C HIS A 590 -17.70 -21.39 14.43
N LEU A 591 -17.25 -20.86 13.29
CA LEU A 591 -17.32 -21.55 12.00
C LEU A 591 -16.43 -22.80 11.98
N LEU A 592 -15.18 -22.70 12.49
CA LEU A 592 -14.27 -23.84 12.64
C LEU A 592 -14.93 -24.96 13.46
N TRP A 593 -15.50 -24.61 14.61
CA TRP A 593 -16.17 -25.56 15.48
C TRP A 593 -17.41 -26.19 14.84
N THR A 594 -18.18 -25.40 14.09
CA THR A 594 -19.36 -25.86 13.35
C THR A 594 -18.98 -26.89 12.29
N GLU A 595 -17.91 -26.64 11.52
CA GLU A 595 -17.45 -27.60 10.51
C GLU A 595 -16.85 -28.87 11.14
N ILE A 596 -16.08 -28.74 12.23
CA ILE A 596 -15.56 -29.91 12.97
C ILE A 596 -16.72 -30.78 13.47
N LYS A 597 -17.73 -30.17 14.11
CA LYS A 597 -18.94 -30.88 14.56
C LYS A 597 -19.68 -31.54 13.40
N ARG A 598 -19.80 -30.87 12.26
CA ARG A 598 -20.44 -31.43 11.06
C ARG A 598 -19.70 -32.68 10.61
N ARG A 599 -18.37 -32.62 10.45
CA ARG A 599 -17.54 -33.77 10.03
C ARG A 599 -17.62 -34.94 11.00
N ILE A 600 -17.68 -34.69 12.31
CA ILE A 600 -17.87 -35.74 13.31
C ILE A 600 -19.24 -36.38 13.14
N LYS A 601 -20.32 -35.58 13.03
CA LYS A 601 -21.69 -36.09 12.87
C LYS A 601 -21.90 -36.86 11.57
N SER A 602 -21.22 -36.48 10.49
CA SER A 602 -21.33 -37.13 9.17
C SER A 602 -20.32 -38.26 8.96
N GLY A 603 -19.47 -38.58 9.93
CA GLY A 603 -18.43 -39.62 9.79
C GLY A 603 -17.21 -39.21 8.93
N GLU A 604 -17.10 -37.95 8.52
CA GLU A 604 -16.02 -37.41 7.67
C GLU A 604 -14.79 -36.96 8.49
N ILE A 605 -14.45 -37.66 9.57
CA ILE A 605 -13.34 -37.24 10.46
C ILE A 605 -12.00 -37.20 9.69
N ARG A 606 -11.78 -38.15 8.77
CA ARG A 606 -10.63 -38.20 7.86
C ARG A 606 -10.90 -37.49 6.52
N TYR A 607 -11.66 -36.40 6.54
CA TYR A 607 -11.97 -35.62 5.34
C TYR A 607 -10.72 -35.26 4.53
N GLN A 608 -10.75 -35.60 3.25
CA GLN A 608 -9.79 -35.15 2.25
C GLN A 608 -10.47 -34.16 1.29
N PRO A 609 -9.84 -33.02 0.99
CA PRO A 609 -10.39 -32.06 0.04
C PRO A 609 -10.47 -32.65 -1.38
N ASP A 610 -11.68 -32.85 -1.89
CA ASP A 610 -11.92 -33.34 -3.26
C ASP A 610 -12.11 -32.21 -4.28
N ASN A 611 -11.55 -32.42 -5.47
CA ASN A 611 -11.26 -31.37 -6.44
C ASN A 611 -12.37 -31.11 -7.47
N ASN A 612 -13.63 -31.07 -7.04
CA ASN A 612 -14.77 -30.84 -7.95
C ASN A 612 -15.11 -29.36 -8.09
N LEU A 613 -14.20 -28.56 -8.64
CA LEU A 613 -14.51 -27.19 -9.10
C LEU A 613 -14.61 -27.16 -10.63
N PRO A 614 -15.53 -26.37 -11.23
CA PRO A 614 -15.62 -26.24 -12.68
C PRO A 614 -14.30 -25.71 -13.27
N SER A 615 -13.87 -26.23 -14.42
CA SER A 615 -12.62 -25.85 -15.09
C SER A 615 -12.49 -24.34 -15.37
N SER A 616 -13.62 -23.61 -15.40
CA SER A 616 -13.65 -22.14 -15.52
C SER A 616 -13.08 -21.39 -14.32
N VAL A 617 -12.96 -22.04 -13.15
CA VAL A 617 -12.38 -21.48 -11.92
C VAL A 617 -10.87 -21.79 -11.80
N MET A 618 -10.36 -22.77 -12.56
CA MET A 618 -9.00 -23.32 -12.39
C MET A 618 -7.88 -22.64 -13.22
N LEU A 619 -8.18 -21.65 -14.08
CA LEU A 619 -7.21 -21.04 -14.99
C LEU A 619 -6.49 -19.81 -14.41
#